data_AF-A0A6C0U9S7-F1
#
_entry.id   AF-A0A6C0U9S7-F1
#
_cell.length_a   1.000
_cell.length_b   1.000
_cell.length_c   1.000
_cell.angle_alpha   90.00
_cell.angle_beta   90.00
_cell.angle_gamma   90.00
#
_symmetry.space_group_name_H-M   'P 1'
#
loop_
_entity.id
_entity.type
_entity.pdbx_description
1 polymer ?
#
loop_
_entity_poly.entity_id
_entity_poly.type
_entity_poly.pdbx_seq_one_letter_code
_entity_poly.pdbx_strand_id
1 'polypeptide(L)'
;MEQWRELLQYYASFDLLVAPLTYREALQLLRRCAAEKLFQPQTEDSNIQVLGPLEASGLRFDALWLCGMQASQWPAPARPQPFIPLSLQRRHEMPHAGAEREWAFADTLLRHYQRATPLLLASYSAQRDGVPELPSPLLAQFRTVATSGPPVLDPVWAARTAHGQLQLLDDRLAPPLHDTERATLGGGSGLLEDQSHCPFRAFARHRLQLRPLPQPEPGLSAAERGTVLHAALYQLWASCAISKPCWDRTRQGWKR
;
A
#
# COMPACT_ATOMS: atom_id res chain seq x y z
N MET A 1 -13.07 5.92 -16.11
CA MET A 1 -14.10 6.98 -16.15
C MET A 1 -15.50 6.42 -16.42
N GLU A 2 -15.65 5.47 -17.35
CA GLU A 2 -16.95 4.86 -17.68
C GLU A 2 -17.59 4.09 -16.52
N GLN A 3 -16.82 3.22 -15.86
CA GLN A 3 -17.29 2.46 -14.70
C GLN A 3 -17.75 3.33 -13.51
N TRP A 4 -17.15 4.51 -13.35
CA TRP A 4 -17.59 5.49 -12.35
C TRP A 4 -18.97 6.05 -12.69
N ARG A 5 -19.24 6.33 -13.97
CA ARG A 5 -20.57 6.77 -14.42
C ARG A 5 -21.63 5.70 -14.21
N GLU A 6 -21.32 4.45 -14.56
CA GLU A 6 -22.24 3.33 -14.31
C GLU A 6 -22.50 3.13 -12.80
N LEU A 7 -21.48 3.28 -11.96
CA LEU A 7 -21.63 3.21 -10.51
C LEU A 7 -22.56 4.32 -10.00
N LEU A 8 -22.43 5.55 -10.51
CA LEU A 8 -23.32 6.64 -10.15
C LEU A 8 -24.76 6.41 -10.64
N GLN A 9 -24.95 5.78 -11.80
CA GLN A 9 -26.28 5.38 -12.28
C GLN A 9 -26.89 4.30 -11.38
N TYR A 10 -26.11 3.31 -10.97
CA TYR A 10 -26.54 2.29 -10.01
C TYR A 10 -26.90 2.92 -8.66
N TYR A 11 -26.06 3.81 -8.15
CA TYR A 11 -26.34 4.58 -6.93
C TYR A 11 -27.65 5.39 -7.05
N ALA A 12 -27.88 6.06 -8.19
CA ALA A 12 -29.10 6.82 -8.44
C ALA A 12 -30.36 5.95 -8.49
N SER A 13 -30.26 4.66 -8.86
CA SER A 13 -31.40 3.75 -8.88
C SER A 13 -32.02 3.50 -7.49
N PHE A 14 -31.27 3.75 -6.41
CA PHE A 14 -31.77 3.64 -5.03
C PHE A 14 -32.70 4.79 -4.63
N ASP A 15 -32.79 5.87 -5.41
CA ASP A 15 -33.70 6.99 -5.15
C ASP A 15 -35.18 6.53 -5.08
N LEU A 16 -35.52 5.44 -5.80
CA LEU A 16 -36.85 4.82 -5.76
C LEU A 16 -37.12 3.95 -4.53
N LEU A 17 -36.07 3.57 -3.78
CA LEU A 17 -36.14 2.59 -2.70
C LEU A 17 -35.92 3.21 -1.31
N VAL A 18 -35.33 4.40 -1.25
CA VAL A 18 -34.85 5.01 -0.01
C VAL A 18 -35.48 6.38 0.18
N ALA A 19 -35.83 6.71 1.42
CA ALA A 19 -36.27 8.05 1.80
C ALA A 19 -35.13 9.08 1.63
N PRO A 20 -35.41 10.40 1.67
CA PRO A 20 -34.37 11.43 1.59
C PRO A 20 -33.22 11.17 2.57
N LEU A 21 -32.02 11.01 2.02
CA LEU A 21 -30.82 10.67 2.78
C LEU A 21 -30.08 11.92 3.25
N THR A 22 -29.52 11.86 4.46
CA THR A 22 -28.49 12.82 4.86
C THR A 22 -27.21 12.60 4.05
N TYR A 23 -26.33 13.62 4.01
CA TYR A 23 -25.03 13.50 3.34
C TYR A 23 -24.22 12.28 3.79
N ARG A 24 -24.25 11.97 5.10
CA ARG A 24 -23.51 10.83 5.66
C ARG A 24 -24.05 9.49 5.16
N GLU A 25 -25.37 9.34 5.09
CA GLU A 25 -26.02 8.12 4.61
C GLU A 25 -25.82 7.94 3.10
N ALA A 26 -25.96 9.02 2.33
CA ALA A 26 -25.65 9.05 0.90
C ALA A 26 -24.20 8.59 0.62
N LEU A 27 -23.23 9.12 1.36
CA LEU A 27 -21.83 8.72 1.23
C LEU A 27 -21.60 7.25 1.62
N GLN A 28 -22.26 6.76 2.66
CA GLN A 28 -22.17 5.36 3.07
C GLN A 28 -22.75 4.42 2.02
N LEU A 29 -23.90 4.77 1.43
CA LEU A 29 -24.52 4.00 0.35
C LEU A 29 -23.61 3.98 -0.89
N LEU A 30 -23.07 5.13 -1.29
CA LEU A 30 -22.12 5.21 -2.41
C LEU A 30 -20.88 4.33 -2.18
N ARG A 31 -20.34 4.33 -0.96
CA ARG A 31 -19.21 3.46 -0.60
C ARG A 31 -19.56 1.98 -0.65
N ARG A 32 -20.77 1.58 -0.24
CA ARG A 32 -21.25 0.20 -0.37
C ARG A 32 -21.38 -0.20 -1.84
N CYS A 33 -22.04 0.62 -2.66
CA CYS A 33 -22.14 0.40 -4.10
C CYS A 33 -20.76 0.24 -4.74
N ALA A 34 -19.78 1.06 -4.34
CA ALA A 34 -18.41 0.97 -4.83
C ALA A 34 -17.68 -0.31 -4.38
N ALA A 35 -17.91 -0.76 -3.14
CA ALA A 35 -17.30 -1.97 -2.61
C ALA A 35 -17.88 -3.25 -3.21
N GLU A 36 -19.18 -3.24 -3.55
CA GLU A 36 -19.88 -4.39 -4.14
C GLU A 36 -19.64 -4.53 -5.64
N LYS A 37 -19.32 -3.42 -6.34
CA LYS A 37 -19.11 -3.47 -7.78
C LYS A 37 -17.77 -4.12 -8.10
N LEU A 38 -17.84 -5.39 -8.50
CA LEU A 38 -16.69 -6.16 -8.98
C LEU A 38 -16.18 -5.53 -10.29
N PHE A 39 -15.00 -4.89 -10.23
CA PHE A 39 -14.33 -4.39 -11.42
C PHE A 39 -13.45 -5.50 -11.99
N GLN A 40 -13.87 -6.06 -13.13
CA GLN A 40 -13.01 -6.92 -13.93
C GLN A 40 -12.43 -6.06 -15.07
N PRO A 41 -11.11 -5.79 -15.08
CA PRO A 41 -10.50 -5.13 -16.22
C PRO A 41 -10.74 -5.99 -17.47
N GLN A 42 -11.17 -5.36 -18.57
CA GLN A 42 -11.28 -6.06 -19.86
C GLN A 42 -9.89 -6.55 -20.26
N THR A 43 -9.68 -7.86 -20.18
CA THR A 43 -8.51 -8.51 -20.78
C THR A 43 -8.79 -8.76 -22.25
N GLU A 44 -7.82 -8.43 -23.11
CA GLU A 44 -7.81 -8.84 -24.51
C GLU A 44 -7.87 -10.38 -24.62
N ASP A 45 -8.32 -10.89 -25.77
CA ASP A 45 -8.29 -12.33 -26.06
C ASP A 45 -6.84 -12.83 -25.99
N SER A 46 -6.52 -13.47 -24.88
CA SER A 46 -5.21 -14.05 -24.59
C SER A 46 -5.28 -15.57 -24.68
N ASN A 47 -4.22 -16.18 -25.21
CA ASN A 47 -4.04 -17.63 -25.23
C ASN A 47 -3.90 -18.23 -23.82
N ILE A 48 -3.63 -17.39 -22.81
CA ILE A 48 -3.56 -17.78 -21.40
C ILE A 48 -4.74 -17.14 -20.67
N GLN A 49 -5.61 -17.98 -20.11
CA GLN A 49 -6.77 -17.56 -19.34
C GLN A 49 -6.53 -17.82 -17.85
N VAL A 50 -6.76 -16.81 -17.01
CA VAL A 50 -6.71 -16.93 -15.55
C VAL A 50 -8.15 -16.90 -15.05
N LEU A 51 -8.65 -18.05 -14.60
CA LEU A 51 -10.06 -18.26 -14.29
C LEU A 51 -10.23 -18.75 -12.86
N GLY A 52 -11.36 -18.40 -12.26
CA GLY A 52 -11.83 -19.04 -11.04
C GLY A 52 -12.23 -20.51 -11.29
N PRO A 53 -12.29 -21.37 -10.26
CA PRO A 53 -12.64 -22.78 -10.43
C PRO A 53 -14.00 -22.99 -11.12
N LEU A 54 -15.01 -22.19 -10.77
CA LEU A 54 -16.34 -22.33 -11.37
C LEU A 54 -16.39 -21.80 -12.81
N GLU A 55 -15.61 -20.77 -13.12
CA GLU A 55 -15.52 -20.18 -14.46
C GLU A 55 -14.83 -21.13 -15.45
N ALA A 56 -13.83 -21.87 -14.98
CA ALA A 56 -13.17 -22.90 -15.78
C ALA A 56 -14.02 -24.17 -15.98
N SER A 57 -15.11 -24.33 -15.22
CA SER A 57 -15.93 -25.54 -15.28
C SER A 57 -16.69 -25.62 -16.60
N GLY A 58 -16.56 -26.75 -17.30
CA GLY A 58 -17.22 -26.97 -18.60
C GLY A 58 -16.48 -26.43 -19.82
N LEU A 59 -15.39 -25.68 -19.62
CA LEU A 59 -14.48 -25.29 -20.68
C LEU A 59 -13.50 -26.42 -21.03
N ARG A 60 -12.87 -26.34 -22.21
CA ARG A 60 -11.81 -27.26 -22.66
C ARG A 60 -10.53 -26.48 -22.89
N PHE A 61 -9.40 -27.11 -22.56
CA PHE A 61 -8.08 -26.50 -22.67
C PHE A 61 -7.07 -27.51 -23.22
N ASP A 62 -6.05 -27.02 -23.92
CA ASP A 62 -4.91 -27.86 -24.31
C ASP A 62 -4.03 -28.20 -23.09
N ALA A 63 -3.98 -27.29 -22.11
CA ALA A 63 -3.32 -27.48 -20.83
C ALA A 63 -4.06 -26.69 -19.74
N LEU A 64 -4.15 -27.25 -18.54
CA LEU A 64 -4.75 -26.59 -17.37
C LEU A 64 -3.77 -26.66 -16.20
N TRP A 65 -3.57 -25.53 -15.52
CA TRP A 65 -2.77 -25.47 -14.30
C TRP A 65 -3.66 -25.05 -13.11
N LEU A 66 -3.87 -25.98 -12.17
CA LEU A 66 -4.49 -25.70 -10.87
C LEU A 66 -3.47 -25.13 -9.89
N CYS A 67 -3.51 -23.82 -9.71
CA CYS A 67 -2.68 -23.12 -8.74
C CYS A 67 -3.34 -23.14 -7.34
N GLY A 68 -2.53 -23.18 -6.29
CA GLY A 68 -3.01 -23.00 -4.92
C GLY A 68 -3.68 -24.24 -4.30
N MET A 69 -3.29 -25.44 -4.75
CA MET A 69 -3.77 -26.73 -4.24
C MET A 69 -3.19 -27.07 -2.85
N GLN A 70 -3.26 -26.15 -1.88
CA GLN A 70 -2.90 -26.38 -0.48
C GLN A 70 -4.13 -26.77 0.36
N ALA A 71 -3.89 -27.51 1.45
CA ALA A 71 -4.93 -28.04 2.34
C ALA A 71 -5.82 -26.95 2.96
N SER A 72 -5.30 -25.73 3.12
CA SER A 72 -6.03 -24.58 3.66
C SER A 72 -7.04 -23.97 2.68
N GLN A 73 -6.96 -24.29 1.39
CA GLN A 73 -7.75 -23.64 0.34
C GLN A 73 -8.52 -24.61 -0.56
N TRP A 74 -8.02 -25.83 -0.76
CA TRP A 74 -8.65 -26.82 -1.64
C TRP A 74 -8.64 -28.21 -1.00
N PRO A 75 -9.80 -28.86 -0.78
CA PRO A 75 -11.17 -28.33 -0.90
C PRO A 75 -11.42 -27.06 -0.08
N ALA A 76 -12.43 -26.27 -0.45
CA ALA A 76 -12.77 -25.06 0.29
C ALA A 76 -13.21 -25.41 1.73
N PRO A 77 -12.81 -24.63 2.75
CA PRO A 77 -13.27 -24.86 4.11
C PRO A 77 -14.78 -24.60 4.22
N ALA A 78 -15.47 -25.42 5.02
CA ALA A 78 -16.89 -25.22 5.30
C ALA A 78 -17.13 -23.85 5.97
N ARG A 79 -18.11 -23.12 5.45
CA ARG A 79 -18.50 -21.76 5.88
C ARG A 79 -20.02 -21.67 5.84
N PRO A 80 -20.74 -22.37 6.75
CA PRO A 80 -22.20 -22.36 6.76
C PRO A 80 -22.72 -20.94 7.01
N GLN A 81 -23.87 -20.61 6.41
CA GLN A 81 -24.51 -19.30 6.54
C GLN A 81 -25.04 -19.11 7.98
N PRO A 82 -24.55 -18.14 8.78
CA PRO A 82 -24.99 -17.94 10.17
C PRO A 82 -26.50 -17.71 10.35
N PHE A 83 -27.19 -17.17 9.33
CA PHE A 83 -28.63 -16.87 9.42
C PHE A 83 -29.55 -18.08 9.17
N ILE A 84 -29.00 -19.25 8.84
CA ILE A 84 -29.78 -20.46 8.57
C ILE A 84 -29.34 -21.56 9.57
N PRO A 85 -30.26 -22.30 10.22
CA PRO A 85 -29.87 -23.39 11.12
C PRO A 85 -28.95 -24.42 10.42
N LEU A 86 -27.82 -24.73 11.04
CA LEU A 86 -26.81 -25.66 10.47
C LEU A 86 -27.40 -27.04 10.15
N SER A 87 -28.36 -27.52 10.96
CA SER A 87 -29.04 -28.79 10.74
C SER A 87 -29.81 -28.82 9.42
N LEU A 88 -30.46 -27.71 9.05
CA LEU A 88 -31.14 -27.58 7.76
C LEU A 88 -30.15 -27.47 6.62
N GLN A 89 -29.09 -26.66 6.79
CA GLN A 89 -28.04 -26.53 5.78
C GLN A 89 -27.40 -27.87 5.43
N ARG A 90 -27.10 -28.70 6.43
CA ARG A 90 -26.55 -30.05 6.23
C ARG A 90 -27.57 -31.00 5.61
N ARG A 91 -28.81 -31.03 6.13
CA ARG A 91 -29.88 -31.90 5.62
C ARG A 91 -30.16 -31.66 4.13
N HIS A 92 -30.08 -30.42 3.68
CA HIS A 92 -30.35 -30.03 2.30
C HIS A 92 -29.06 -29.86 1.46
N GLU A 93 -27.91 -30.31 1.97
CA GLU A 93 -26.61 -30.24 1.27
C GLU A 93 -26.33 -28.84 0.68
N MET A 94 -26.61 -27.80 1.47
CA MET A 94 -26.42 -26.42 1.04
C MET A 94 -24.93 -26.09 0.82
N PRO A 95 -24.59 -25.16 -0.09
CA PRO A 95 -23.23 -24.66 -0.27
C PRO A 95 -22.51 -24.37 1.04
N HIS A 96 -21.29 -24.87 1.18
CA HIS A 96 -20.41 -24.63 2.33
C HIS A 96 -20.94 -25.14 3.68
N ALA A 97 -22.00 -25.96 3.70
CA ALA A 97 -22.63 -26.43 4.93
C ALA A 97 -21.80 -27.43 5.74
N GLY A 98 -20.88 -28.15 5.09
CA GLY A 98 -20.08 -29.21 5.72
C GLY A 98 -18.87 -29.59 4.90
N ALA A 99 -17.86 -30.15 5.57
CA ALA A 99 -16.58 -30.50 4.95
C ALA A 99 -16.73 -31.64 3.93
N GLU A 100 -17.60 -32.61 4.20
CA GLU A 100 -17.87 -33.76 3.32
C GLU A 100 -18.44 -33.29 1.98
N ARG A 101 -19.34 -32.31 2.01
CA ARG A 101 -19.92 -31.71 0.80
C ARG A 101 -18.87 -30.93 0.01
N GLU A 102 -18.09 -30.08 0.67
CA GLU A 102 -17.04 -29.30 -0.01
C GLU A 102 -15.97 -30.22 -0.62
N TRP A 103 -15.65 -31.32 0.06
CA TRP A 103 -14.80 -32.36 -0.49
C TRP A 103 -15.40 -32.98 -1.76
N ALA A 104 -16.66 -33.42 -1.70
CA ALA A 104 -17.34 -34.04 -2.85
C ALA A 104 -17.45 -33.08 -4.04
N PHE A 105 -17.67 -31.80 -3.76
CA PHE A 105 -17.72 -30.74 -4.76
C PHE A 105 -16.35 -30.51 -5.43
N ALA A 106 -15.29 -30.35 -4.63
CA ALA A 106 -13.92 -30.15 -5.12
C ALA A 106 -13.41 -31.36 -5.91
N ASP A 107 -13.70 -32.57 -5.45
CA ASP A 107 -13.37 -33.82 -6.16
C ASP A 107 -14.11 -33.94 -7.50
N THR A 108 -15.38 -33.53 -7.54
CA THR A 108 -16.17 -33.50 -8.80
C THR A 108 -15.58 -32.51 -9.80
N LEU A 109 -15.23 -31.29 -9.35
CA LEU A 109 -14.56 -30.28 -10.18
C LEU A 109 -13.23 -30.80 -10.73
N LEU A 110 -12.42 -31.43 -9.88
CA LEU A 110 -11.15 -32.01 -10.27
C LEU A 110 -11.32 -33.10 -11.34
N ARG A 111 -12.33 -33.97 -11.18
CA ARG A 111 -12.70 -34.99 -12.19
C ARG A 111 -13.23 -34.38 -13.49
N HIS A 112 -13.83 -33.20 -13.47
CA HIS A 112 -14.18 -32.47 -14.69
C HIS A 112 -12.94 -31.92 -15.39
N TYR A 113 -12.02 -31.28 -14.66
CA TYR A 113 -10.78 -30.77 -15.26
C TYR A 113 -9.93 -31.87 -15.88
N GLN A 114 -9.82 -33.02 -15.22
CA GLN A 114 -9.13 -34.20 -15.77
C GLN A 114 -9.68 -34.66 -17.13
N ARG A 115 -10.96 -34.39 -17.43
CA ARG A 115 -11.60 -34.72 -18.71
C ARG A 115 -11.55 -33.56 -19.71
N ALA A 116 -11.34 -32.34 -19.23
CA ALA A 116 -11.37 -31.12 -20.02
C ALA A 116 -10.04 -30.81 -20.74
N THR A 117 -8.94 -31.42 -20.30
CA THR A 117 -7.59 -31.17 -20.83
C THR A 117 -6.77 -32.46 -20.93
N PRO A 118 -5.90 -32.61 -21.95
CA PRO A 118 -4.93 -33.70 -22.00
C PRO A 118 -3.77 -33.51 -21.01
N LEU A 119 -3.48 -32.27 -20.59
CA LEU A 119 -2.42 -31.94 -19.64
C LEU A 119 -2.99 -31.16 -18.44
N LEU A 120 -2.98 -31.80 -17.27
CA LEU A 120 -3.39 -31.19 -16.01
C LEU A 120 -2.19 -31.11 -15.05
N LEU A 121 -1.78 -29.88 -14.74
CA LEU A 121 -0.75 -29.58 -13.76
C LEU A 121 -1.40 -29.02 -12.49
N ALA A 122 -0.81 -29.30 -11.34
CA ALA A 122 -1.27 -28.79 -10.06
C ALA A 122 -0.07 -28.37 -9.22
N SER A 123 -0.17 -27.21 -8.55
CA SER A 123 0.88 -26.71 -7.67
C SER A 123 0.30 -26.13 -6.39
N TYR A 124 1.13 -26.12 -5.35
CA TYR A 124 0.85 -25.51 -4.06
C TYR A 124 2.10 -24.78 -3.56
N SER A 125 1.93 -23.82 -2.67
CA SER A 125 3.04 -23.15 -2.01
C SER A 125 3.50 -23.98 -0.82
N ALA A 126 4.79 -24.32 -0.74
CA ALA A 126 5.34 -25.03 0.42
C ALA A 126 5.40 -24.15 1.69
N GLN A 127 5.41 -22.83 1.51
CA GLN A 127 5.47 -21.85 2.59
C GLN A 127 4.74 -20.58 2.17
N ARG A 128 4.08 -19.94 3.13
CA ARG A 128 3.45 -18.62 2.99
C ARG A 128 3.78 -17.78 4.21
N ASP A 129 4.32 -16.58 3.99
CA ASP A 129 4.68 -15.64 5.07
C ASP A 129 5.56 -16.25 6.17
N GLY A 130 6.50 -17.12 5.79
CA GLY A 130 7.36 -17.83 6.74
C GLY A 130 6.73 -19.11 7.33
N VAL A 131 5.44 -19.36 7.12
CA VAL A 131 4.71 -20.50 7.70
C VAL A 131 4.61 -21.65 6.70
N PRO A 132 5.01 -22.89 7.08
CA PRO A 132 4.82 -24.06 6.22
C PRO A 132 3.35 -24.31 5.88
N GLU A 133 3.07 -24.67 4.63
CA GLU A 133 1.75 -25.02 4.13
C GLU A 133 1.71 -26.49 3.71
N LEU A 134 0.58 -27.15 3.97
CA LEU A 134 0.39 -28.55 3.61
C LEU A 134 -0.25 -28.67 2.22
N PRO A 135 0.11 -29.68 1.42
CA PRO A 135 -0.56 -29.94 0.15
C PRO A 135 -2.01 -30.36 0.37
N SER A 136 -2.89 -30.06 -0.58
CA SER A 136 -4.25 -30.57 -0.60
C SER A 136 -4.25 -32.11 -0.60
N PRO A 137 -5.14 -32.77 0.15
CA PRO A 137 -5.29 -34.23 0.09
C PRO A 137 -5.62 -34.73 -1.33
N LEU A 138 -6.30 -33.92 -2.14
CA LEU A 138 -6.63 -34.25 -3.54
C LEU A 138 -5.42 -34.26 -4.47
N LEU A 139 -4.24 -33.79 -4.02
CA LEU A 139 -3.01 -33.97 -4.79
C LEU A 139 -2.49 -35.40 -4.77
N ALA A 140 -2.99 -36.28 -3.89
CA ALA A 140 -2.55 -37.68 -3.80
C ALA A 140 -2.78 -38.47 -5.11
N GLN A 141 -3.74 -38.05 -5.95
CA GLN A 141 -4.01 -38.67 -7.25
C GLN A 141 -3.07 -38.19 -8.38
N PHE A 142 -2.22 -37.19 -8.11
CA PHE A 142 -1.27 -36.66 -9.08
C PHE A 142 0.05 -37.42 -8.99
N ARG A 143 0.69 -37.64 -10.15
CA ARG A 143 2.08 -38.09 -10.17
C ARG A 143 2.97 -36.89 -9.87
N THR A 144 3.67 -36.94 -8.74
CA THR A 144 4.74 -35.97 -8.46
C THR A 144 5.85 -36.11 -9.48
N VAL A 145 6.12 -35.05 -10.22
CA VAL A 145 7.28 -34.97 -11.11
C VAL A 145 8.35 -34.19 -10.35
N ALA A 146 9.43 -34.87 -9.97
CA ALA A 146 10.60 -34.18 -9.46
C ALA A 146 11.12 -33.27 -10.58
N THR A 147 11.08 -31.97 -10.38
CA THR A 147 11.71 -31.02 -11.28
C THR A 147 13.21 -31.15 -11.07
N SER A 148 13.89 -31.88 -11.95
CA SER A 148 15.34 -32.02 -11.89
C SER A 148 15.98 -30.75 -12.45
N GLY A 149 16.61 -29.97 -11.57
CA GLY A 149 17.35 -28.76 -11.95
C GLY A 149 16.58 -27.46 -11.72
N PRO A 150 17.27 -26.31 -11.82
CA PRO A 150 16.62 -25.01 -11.78
C PRO A 150 15.57 -24.92 -12.90
N PRO A 151 14.45 -24.19 -12.68
CA PRO A 151 13.48 -23.98 -13.74
C PRO A 151 14.21 -23.43 -14.96
N VAL A 152 13.94 -24.01 -16.14
CA VAL A 152 14.42 -23.45 -17.40
C VAL A 152 13.63 -22.16 -17.59
N LEU A 153 14.21 -21.07 -17.11
CA LEU A 153 13.70 -19.74 -17.36
C LEU A 153 13.84 -19.47 -18.86
N ASP A 154 12.81 -18.86 -19.44
CA ASP A 154 12.90 -18.31 -20.79
C ASP A 154 14.22 -17.51 -20.92
N PRO A 155 15.02 -17.70 -21.97
CA PRO A 155 16.34 -17.07 -22.08
C PRO A 155 16.31 -15.53 -21.97
N VAL A 156 15.24 -14.87 -22.41
CA VAL A 156 15.08 -13.42 -22.26
C VAL A 156 14.84 -13.07 -20.80
N TRP A 157 13.98 -13.84 -20.11
CA TRP A 157 13.73 -13.65 -18.68
C TRP A 157 14.98 -13.95 -17.85
N ALA A 158 15.67 -15.06 -18.16
CA ALA A 158 16.93 -15.46 -17.55
C ALA A 158 17.99 -14.37 -17.72
N ALA A 159 18.18 -13.84 -18.93
CA ALA A 159 19.11 -12.73 -19.19
C ALA A 159 18.72 -11.49 -18.36
N ARG A 160 17.45 -11.08 -18.40
CA ARG A 160 16.95 -9.94 -17.61
C ARG A 160 17.18 -10.12 -16.11
N THR A 161 16.98 -11.31 -15.56
CA THR A 161 17.22 -11.60 -14.14
C THR A 161 18.70 -11.77 -13.80
N ALA A 162 19.51 -12.35 -14.70
CA ALA A 162 20.93 -12.58 -14.51
C ALA A 162 21.74 -11.27 -14.55
N HIS A 163 21.21 -10.24 -15.21
CA HIS A 163 21.79 -8.90 -15.19
C HIS A 163 21.52 -8.11 -13.90
N GLY A 164 20.81 -8.69 -12.92
CA GLY A 164 20.74 -8.16 -11.56
C GLY A 164 22.06 -8.34 -10.80
N GLN A 165 23.14 -7.70 -11.27
CA GLN A 165 24.37 -7.61 -10.50
C GLN A 165 24.09 -6.73 -9.28
N LEU A 166 23.96 -7.38 -8.12
CA LEU A 166 23.88 -6.66 -6.86
C LEU A 166 25.23 -6.00 -6.60
N GLN A 167 25.27 -4.68 -6.67
CA GLN A 167 26.42 -3.90 -6.24
C GLN A 167 26.24 -3.57 -4.76
N LEU A 168 27.23 -3.90 -3.94
CA LEU A 168 27.31 -3.35 -2.59
C LEU A 168 27.82 -1.91 -2.69
N LEU A 169 26.93 -0.96 -2.46
CA LEU A 169 27.28 0.45 -2.30
C LEU A 169 27.45 0.74 -0.82
N ASP A 170 28.67 1.09 -0.41
CA ASP A 170 28.94 1.60 0.94
C ASP A 170 28.59 3.09 0.99
N ASP A 171 27.41 3.40 1.53
CA ASP A 171 26.86 4.74 1.66
C ASP A 171 27.03 5.33 3.07
N ARG A 172 27.89 4.71 3.91
CA ARG A 172 28.13 5.15 5.29
C ARG A 172 28.78 6.53 5.37
N LEU A 173 29.52 6.93 4.33
CA LEU A 173 30.20 8.21 4.26
C LEU A 173 29.62 9.04 3.10
N ALA A 174 29.34 10.31 3.40
CA ALA A 174 28.98 11.26 2.37
C ALA A 174 30.15 11.43 1.37
N PRO A 175 29.86 11.69 0.08
CA PRO A 175 30.89 12.05 -0.90
C PRO A 175 31.73 13.24 -0.42
N PRO A 176 33.00 13.38 -0.84
CA PRO A 176 33.79 14.55 -0.50
C PRO A 176 33.12 15.85 -0.97
N LEU A 177 33.42 16.96 -0.28
CA LEU A 177 32.96 18.30 -0.67
C LEU A 177 33.82 18.85 -1.80
N HIS A 178 33.23 19.10 -2.96
CA HIS A 178 33.90 19.75 -4.08
C HIS A 178 33.90 21.28 -3.93
N ASP A 179 34.85 21.97 -4.56
CA ASP A 179 35.03 23.42 -4.39
C ASP A 179 33.83 24.23 -4.86
N THR A 180 33.13 23.77 -5.90
CA THR A 180 31.89 24.36 -6.41
C THR A 180 30.74 24.26 -5.40
N GLU A 181 30.64 23.14 -4.69
CA GLU A 181 29.67 22.93 -3.62
C GLU A 181 30.03 23.76 -2.38
N ARG A 182 31.32 23.82 -2.03
CA ARG A 182 31.81 24.65 -0.92
C ARG A 182 31.49 26.13 -1.08
N ALA A 183 31.51 26.64 -2.32
CA ALA A 183 31.17 28.03 -2.62
C ALA A 183 29.68 28.36 -2.43
N THR A 184 28.80 27.36 -2.44
CA THR A 184 27.34 27.52 -2.35
C THR A 184 26.74 27.07 -1.02
N LEU A 185 27.53 26.38 -0.19
CA LEU A 185 27.11 25.97 1.15
C LEU A 185 26.95 27.18 2.07
N GLY A 186 25.70 27.42 2.46
CA GLY A 186 25.30 28.40 3.47
C GLY A 186 24.62 27.71 4.65
N GLY A 187 24.64 28.36 5.82
CA GLY A 187 24.04 27.79 7.04
C GLY A 187 24.42 28.52 8.33
N GLY A 188 25.38 29.45 8.26
CA GLY A 188 25.76 30.32 9.38
C GLY A 188 26.19 29.53 10.62
N SER A 189 25.83 30.02 11.80
CA SER A 189 26.08 29.31 13.06
C SER A 189 25.31 27.98 13.16
N GLY A 190 24.13 27.89 12.54
CA GLY A 190 23.31 26.68 12.54
C GLY A 190 23.99 25.48 11.87
N LEU A 191 24.84 25.71 10.87
CA LEU A 191 25.67 24.65 10.27
C LEU A 191 26.69 24.10 11.29
N LEU A 192 27.37 24.97 12.03
CA LEU A 192 28.37 24.56 13.02
C LEU A 192 27.72 23.84 14.21
N GLU A 193 26.56 24.32 14.65
CA GLU A 193 25.75 23.67 15.68
C GLU A 193 25.30 22.28 15.22
N ASP A 194 24.71 22.18 14.03
CA ASP A 194 24.30 20.91 13.45
C ASP A 194 25.47 19.95 13.30
N GLN A 195 26.63 20.44 12.85
CA GLN A 195 27.84 19.62 12.66
C GLN A 195 28.37 19.09 14.00
N SER A 196 28.36 19.92 15.04
CA SER A 196 28.85 19.58 16.38
C SER A 196 27.96 18.55 17.07
N HIS A 197 26.64 18.66 16.88
CA HIS A 197 25.68 17.72 17.45
C HIS A 197 25.55 16.43 16.64
N CYS A 198 25.50 16.52 15.31
CA CYS A 198 25.27 15.39 14.43
C CYS A 198 25.76 15.70 13.00
N PRO A 199 26.92 15.18 12.58
CA PRO A 199 27.45 15.38 11.23
C PRO A 199 26.46 14.99 10.11
N PHE A 200 25.64 13.95 10.33
CA PHE A 200 24.59 13.57 9.39
C PHE A 200 23.49 14.64 9.27
N ARG A 201 23.08 15.26 10.39
CA ARG A 201 22.08 16.32 10.39
C ARG A 201 22.58 17.55 9.63
N ALA A 202 23.86 17.88 9.79
CA ALA A 202 24.49 18.96 9.04
C ALA A 202 24.50 18.67 7.52
N PHE A 203 24.93 17.47 7.15
CA PHE A 203 24.89 16.99 5.76
C PHE A 203 23.47 17.02 5.17
N ALA A 204 22.48 16.45 5.86
CA ALA A 204 21.10 16.38 5.40
C ALA A 204 20.45 17.76 5.23
N ARG A 205 20.59 18.66 6.20
CA ARG A 205 19.90 19.96 6.19
C ARG A 205 20.58 21.00 5.32
N HIS A 206 21.92 21.07 5.34
CA HIS A 206 22.66 22.15 4.70
C HIS A 206 23.20 21.77 3.33
N ARG A 207 23.57 20.49 3.13
CA ARG A 207 24.10 20.00 1.85
C ARG A 207 23.01 19.41 0.95
N LEU A 208 22.17 18.51 1.47
CA LEU A 208 21.03 17.96 0.73
C LEU A 208 19.78 18.85 0.76
N GLN A 209 19.80 19.93 1.55
CA GLN A 209 18.68 20.88 1.69
C GLN A 209 17.36 20.22 2.12
N LEU A 210 17.43 19.11 2.85
CA LEU A 210 16.25 18.41 3.32
C LEU A 210 15.52 19.28 4.34
N ARG A 211 14.25 19.57 4.03
CA ARG A 211 13.32 20.27 4.91
C ARG A 211 12.20 19.30 5.27
N PRO A 212 11.74 19.30 6.53
CA PRO A 212 10.54 18.56 6.88
C PRO A 212 9.38 19.07 6.04
N LEU A 213 8.47 18.16 5.66
CA LEU A 213 7.21 18.56 5.05
C LEU A 213 6.47 19.49 6.02
N PRO A 214 5.95 20.63 5.55
CA PRO A 214 5.20 21.53 6.40
C PRO A 214 3.97 20.79 6.93
N GLN A 215 3.86 20.70 8.25
CA GLN A 215 2.65 20.18 8.87
C GLN A 215 1.63 21.33 8.98
N PRO A 216 0.38 21.14 8.56
CA PRO A 216 -0.64 22.15 8.74
C PRO A 216 -0.95 22.30 10.23
N GLU A 217 -0.57 23.44 10.81
CA GLU A 217 -0.92 23.82 12.18
C GLU A 217 -2.01 24.90 12.16
N PRO A 218 -2.97 24.88 13.11
CA PRO A 218 -3.94 25.96 13.23
C PRO A 218 -3.26 27.23 13.79
N GLY A 219 -3.26 28.30 13.01
CA GLY A 219 -2.70 29.60 13.40
C GLY A 219 -1.21 29.76 13.07
N LEU A 220 -0.55 30.74 13.71
CA LEU A 220 0.87 31.01 13.51
C LEU A 220 1.73 30.01 14.28
N SER A 221 2.74 29.44 13.63
CA SER A 221 3.78 28.59 14.25
C SER A 221 4.61 29.37 15.27
N ALA A 222 5.37 28.66 16.12
CA ALA A 222 6.27 29.29 17.08
C ALA A 222 7.31 30.19 16.41
N ALA A 223 7.83 29.78 15.25
CA ALA A 223 8.78 30.55 14.47
C ALA A 223 8.13 31.85 13.94
N GLU A 224 6.94 31.75 13.35
CA GLU A 224 6.22 32.92 12.82
C GLU A 224 5.83 33.91 13.92
N ARG A 225 5.37 33.42 15.09
CA ARG A 225 5.11 34.28 16.26
C ARG A 225 6.39 35.01 16.70
N GLY A 226 7.52 34.30 16.71
CA GLY A 226 8.83 34.89 16.97
C GLY A 226 9.18 35.99 15.96
N THR A 227 9.01 35.73 14.67
CA THR A 227 9.23 36.71 13.60
C THR A 227 8.36 37.96 13.77
N VAL A 228 7.07 37.79 14.06
CA VAL A 228 6.15 38.92 14.30
C VAL A 228 6.58 39.72 15.52
N LEU A 229 6.93 39.07 16.61
CA LEU A 229 7.40 39.73 17.83
C LEU A 229 8.70 40.52 17.58
N HIS A 230 9.68 39.92 16.91
CA HIS A 230 10.93 40.58 16.55
C HIS A 230 10.69 41.80 15.65
N ALA A 231 9.81 41.70 14.67
CA ALA A 231 9.45 42.81 13.80
C ALA A 231 8.76 43.95 14.57
N ALA A 232 7.84 43.62 15.48
CA ALA A 232 7.15 44.60 16.32
C ALA A 232 8.13 45.35 17.24
N LEU A 233 9.03 44.62 17.91
CA LEU A 233 10.06 45.21 18.77
C LEU A 233 11.03 46.09 17.98
N TYR A 234 11.45 45.65 16.79
CA TYR A 234 12.31 46.44 15.92
C TYR A 234 11.69 47.80 15.59
N GLN A 235 10.42 47.82 15.18
CA GLN A 235 9.71 49.05 14.85
C GLN A 235 9.51 49.95 16.08
N LEU A 236 9.16 49.35 17.21
CA LEU A 236 8.98 50.08 18.48
C LEU A 236 10.28 50.78 18.88
N TRP A 237 11.42 50.07 18.89
CA TRP A 237 12.70 50.68 19.23
C TRP A 237 13.16 51.74 18.21
N ALA A 238 12.92 51.52 16.92
CA ALA A 238 13.21 52.52 15.89
C ALA A 238 12.41 53.82 16.13
N SER A 239 11.16 53.71 16.59
CA SER A 239 10.33 54.87 16.92
C SER A 239 10.73 55.56 18.24
N CYS A 240 11.21 54.80 19.24
CA CYS A 240 11.67 55.35 20.52
C CYS A 240 13.03 56.07 20.43
N ALA A 241 13.87 55.75 19.46
CA ALA A 241 15.18 56.37 19.27
C ALA A 241 15.14 57.85 18.81
N ILE A 242 13.96 58.47 18.69
CA ILE A 242 13.79 59.88 18.28
C ILE A 242 13.65 60.85 19.47
N SER A 243 13.59 60.40 20.74
CA SER A 243 13.70 61.34 21.86
C SER A 243 15.17 61.60 22.23
N LYS A 244 15.67 62.79 21.88
CA LYS A 244 17.00 63.36 22.19
C LYS A 244 17.55 63.02 23.60
N PRO A 245 18.89 63.00 23.79
CA PRO A 245 19.50 62.74 25.08
C PRO A 245 19.14 63.82 26.11
N CYS A 246 18.51 63.42 27.21
CA CYS A 246 18.25 64.24 28.38
C CYS A 246 19.50 64.25 29.30
N TRP A 247 20.56 64.95 28.91
CA TRP A 247 21.74 65.17 29.77
C TRP A 247 22.13 66.63 29.94
N ASP A 248 21.19 67.58 29.90
CA ASP A 248 21.56 69.00 29.99
C ASP A 248 20.69 69.89 30.88
N ARG A 249 20.42 69.45 32.12
CA ARG A 249 19.95 70.38 33.15
C ARG A 249 20.22 69.92 34.57
N THR A 250 21.39 70.28 35.11
CA THR A 250 21.59 70.80 36.49
C THR A 250 23.05 71.21 36.71
N ARG A 251 23.44 72.37 36.17
CA ARG A 251 24.32 73.29 36.91
C ARG A 251 23.43 74.30 37.61
N GLN A 252 23.19 74.12 38.90
CA GLN A 252 23.05 75.22 39.86
C GLN A 252 22.96 74.66 41.28
N GLY A 253 24.01 74.92 42.06
CA GLY A 253 23.91 75.15 43.49
C GLY A 253 24.09 73.94 44.40
N TRP A 254 25.31 73.73 44.87
CA TRP A 254 25.55 73.67 46.32
C TRP A 254 26.91 74.26 46.66
N LYS A 255 26.86 75.38 47.39
CA LYS A 255 27.97 75.97 48.13
C LYS A 255 28.21 75.12 49.38
N ARG A 256 29.42 74.60 49.56
CA ARG A 256 30.30 74.83 50.72
C ARG A 256 31.65 74.20 50.44
#